data_AF-A0A3M2M5G7-F1
#
_entry.id   AF-A0A3M2M5G7-F1
#
_cell.length_a   1.000
_cell.length_b   1.000
_cell.length_c   1.000
_cell.angle_alpha   90.00
_cell.angle_beta   90.00
_cell.angle_gamma   90.00
#
_symmetry.space_group_name_H-M   'P 1'
#
loop_
_entity.id
_entity.type
_entity.pdbx_description
1 polymer ?
#
loop_
_entity_poly.entity_id
_entity_poly.type
_entity_poly.pdbx_seq_one_letter_code
_entity_poly.pdbx_strand_id
1 'polypeptide(L)'
;MSHPSGSHPSGMSYVEIGVSDAERSLDFYRGLLGLRPAEAPPEPPAPDVHWLTAEGALVKLVVRDPGAVPEGPLGGWVGDDLQRGMRHFGLKVGDVYRQAERLRSADVPFTVEPVRAVGDVNLAFFTDPDGALLEIIDGHLTYHEVTTPELADRERRLAENRSPDADPVFDHVAVTSGDLDATLAYYRDELGYPVIGRLVHDQDPRGFVIDYLQAGGAVLEVFTYTAAETVPAPDPARDRLGLRAIGLAAETGRAVDPHGVPLRRVSNGSGSASGSGAGER
;
A
#
# COMPACT_ATOMS: atom_id res chain seq x y z
N MET A 1 -17.98 23.78 -13.51
CA MET A 1 -17.75 22.71 -14.52
C MET A 1 -17.78 21.41 -13.76
N SER A 2 -18.87 20.68 -13.88
CA SER A 2 -19.12 19.46 -13.11
C SER A 2 -18.14 18.36 -13.53
N HIS A 3 -17.35 17.85 -12.59
CA HIS A 3 -16.57 16.64 -12.83
C HIS A 3 -17.53 15.45 -12.96
N PRO A 4 -17.38 14.60 -14.00
CA PRO A 4 -18.20 13.41 -14.10
C PRO A 4 -17.88 12.49 -12.93
N SER A 5 -18.93 12.04 -12.23
CA SER A 5 -18.87 10.95 -11.25
C SER A 5 -18.50 9.66 -11.98
N GLY A 6 -17.21 9.40 -12.15
CA GLY A 6 -16.69 8.16 -12.70
C GLY A 6 -16.82 7.05 -11.67
N SER A 7 -17.31 5.88 -12.08
CA SER A 7 -17.11 4.63 -11.36
C SER A 7 -15.64 4.55 -10.92
N HIS A 8 -15.36 4.35 -9.63
CA HIS A 8 -14.01 4.06 -9.20
C HIS A 8 -13.51 2.86 -10.02
N PRO A 9 -12.42 2.98 -10.80
CA PRO A 9 -11.86 1.81 -11.46
C PRO A 9 -11.52 0.79 -10.39
N SER A 10 -11.73 -0.50 -10.68
CA SER A 10 -11.34 -1.56 -9.75
C SER A 10 -9.86 -1.39 -9.39
N GLY A 11 -9.52 -1.51 -8.11
CA GLY A 11 -8.19 -1.13 -7.65
C GLY A 11 -8.03 -1.13 -6.13
N MET A 12 -6.80 -0.82 -5.70
CA MET A 12 -6.48 -0.64 -4.30
C MET A 12 -7.13 0.65 -3.78
N SER A 13 -7.96 0.53 -2.74
CA SER A 13 -8.67 1.65 -2.13
C SER A 13 -8.00 2.13 -0.86
N TYR A 14 -7.38 1.23 -0.10
CA TYR A 14 -6.66 1.59 1.12
C TYR A 14 -5.66 0.54 1.59
N VAL A 15 -4.75 0.96 2.46
CA VAL A 15 -3.99 0.07 3.35
C VAL A 15 -4.55 0.16 4.77
N GLU A 16 -4.69 -0.98 5.46
CA GLU A 16 -5.08 -1.03 6.87
C GLU A 16 -3.85 -1.28 7.75
N ILE A 17 -3.68 -0.42 8.76
CA ILE A 17 -2.56 -0.45 9.70
C ILE A 17 -3.10 -0.47 11.13
N GLY A 18 -2.63 -1.40 11.94
CA GLY A 18 -2.93 -1.50 13.37
C GLY A 18 -2.01 -0.61 14.17
N VAL A 19 -2.57 0.21 15.05
CA VAL A 19 -1.83 1.14 15.90
C VAL A 19 -2.25 0.96 17.36
N SER A 20 -1.34 1.19 18.31
CA SER A 20 -1.70 1.05 19.74
C SER A 20 -2.22 2.33 20.36
N ASP A 21 -1.89 3.48 19.78
CA ASP A 21 -2.26 4.80 20.28
C ASP A 21 -2.66 5.72 19.12
N ALA A 22 -3.92 6.18 19.13
CA ALA A 22 -4.46 7.02 18.08
C ALA A 22 -3.78 8.40 17.99
N GLU A 23 -3.50 9.03 19.13
CA GLU A 23 -2.93 10.39 19.17
C GLU A 23 -1.50 10.38 18.62
N ARG A 24 -0.65 9.50 19.15
CA ARG A 24 0.73 9.32 18.67
C ARG A 24 0.79 8.97 17.19
N SER A 25 -0.13 8.12 16.72
CA SER A 25 -0.19 7.73 15.32
C SER A 25 -0.66 8.86 14.43
N LEU A 26 -1.65 9.65 14.84
CA LEU A 26 -2.12 10.80 14.08
C LEU A 26 -1.04 11.89 14.02
N ASP A 27 -0.27 12.11 15.09
CA ASP A 27 0.88 13.01 15.08
C ASP A 27 1.95 12.55 14.09
N PHE A 28 2.22 11.24 14.01
CA PHE A 28 3.15 10.69 13.03
C PHE A 28 2.61 10.83 11.59
N TYR A 29 1.45 10.23 11.30
CA TYR A 29 0.94 10.16 9.93
C TYR A 29 0.50 11.53 9.39
N ARG A 30 -0.11 12.39 10.20
CA ARG A 30 -0.53 13.74 9.76
C ARG A 30 0.56 14.76 9.97
N GLY A 31 1.19 14.76 11.14
CA GLY A 31 2.17 15.77 11.53
C GLY A 31 3.53 15.60 10.87
N LEU A 32 4.04 14.37 10.70
CA LEU A 32 5.34 14.11 10.06
C LEU A 32 5.21 13.72 8.59
N LEU A 33 4.28 12.80 8.28
CA LEU A 33 4.07 12.33 6.92
C LEU A 33 3.07 13.18 6.13
N GLY A 34 2.42 14.18 6.72
CA GLY A 34 1.58 15.12 5.96
C GLY A 34 0.26 14.54 5.42
N LEU A 35 -0.16 13.35 5.86
CA LEU A 35 -1.44 12.79 5.46
C LEU A 35 -2.59 13.65 6.00
N ARG A 36 -3.70 13.70 5.25
CA ARG A 36 -4.88 14.49 5.60
C ARG A 36 -6.01 13.58 6.07
N PRO A 37 -6.93 14.04 6.93
CA PRO A 37 -8.17 13.31 7.21
C PRO A 37 -8.96 13.05 5.93
N ALA A 38 -9.51 11.84 5.78
CA ALA A 38 -10.39 11.53 4.65
C ALA A 38 -11.76 12.22 4.83
N GLU A 39 -12.24 12.89 3.79
CA GLU A 39 -13.55 13.58 3.82
C GLU A 39 -14.73 12.62 3.69
N ALA A 40 -14.57 11.53 2.93
CA ALA A 40 -15.60 10.54 2.64
C ALA A 40 -15.05 9.11 2.77
N PRO A 41 -14.89 8.59 4.00
CA PRO A 41 -14.42 7.22 4.20
C PRO A 41 -15.45 6.18 3.71
N PRO A 42 -15.00 4.98 3.30
CA PRO A 42 -15.88 3.94 2.74
C PRO A 42 -16.72 3.21 3.81
N GLU A 43 -16.38 3.39 5.08
CA GLU A 43 -17.06 2.76 6.22
C GLU A 43 -17.62 3.86 7.15
N PRO A 44 -18.74 3.61 7.85
CA PRO A 44 -19.24 4.53 8.87
C PRO A 44 -18.17 4.85 9.92
N PRO A 45 -18.19 6.05 10.53
CA PRO A 45 -17.27 6.39 11.60
C PRO A 45 -17.35 5.38 12.75
N ALA A 46 -16.19 4.94 13.22
CA ALA A 46 -16.03 4.10 14.39
C ALA A 46 -14.96 4.72 15.31
N PRO A 47 -15.10 4.62 16.64
CA PRO A 47 -14.22 5.32 17.58
C PRO A 47 -12.74 4.90 17.46
N ASP A 48 -12.48 3.62 17.14
CA ASP A 48 -11.13 3.04 17.04
C ASP A 48 -10.60 3.02 15.60
N VAL A 49 -11.20 3.80 14.69
CA VAL A 49 -10.84 3.82 13.27
C VAL A 49 -10.63 5.26 12.80
N HIS A 50 -9.45 5.53 12.24
CA HIS A 50 -9.12 6.81 11.67
C HIS A 50 -8.77 6.65 10.19
N TRP A 51 -9.46 7.42 9.34
CA TRP A 51 -9.24 7.41 7.90
C TRP A 51 -8.43 8.63 7.48
N LEU A 52 -7.34 8.36 6.77
CA LEU A 52 -6.45 9.36 6.19
C LEU A 52 -6.39 9.20 4.67
N THR A 53 -5.96 10.24 3.98
CA THR A 53 -5.72 10.25 2.54
C THR A 53 -4.35 10.84 2.25
N ALA A 54 -3.66 10.21 1.29
CA ALA A 54 -2.49 10.76 0.62
C ALA A 54 -2.80 10.97 -0.87
N GLU A 55 -4.05 11.17 -1.28
CA GLU A 55 -4.44 11.09 -2.70
C GLU A 55 -4.14 9.71 -3.32
N GLY A 56 -4.84 9.34 -4.40
CA GLY A 56 -4.77 7.98 -4.97
C GLY A 56 -5.54 6.93 -4.17
N ALA A 57 -5.15 6.66 -2.92
CA ALA A 57 -5.81 5.72 -2.01
C ALA A 57 -5.77 6.22 -0.53
N LEU A 58 -6.53 5.54 0.34
CA LEU A 58 -6.65 5.90 1.75
C LEU A 58 -5.68 5.09 2.64
N VAL A 59 -5.45 5.59 3.85
CA VAL A 59 -4.79 4.87 4.93
C VAL A 59 -5.78 4.73 6.08
N LYS A 60 -6.07 3.50 6.49
CA LYS A 60 -6.97 3.18 7.60
C LYS A 60 -6.15 2.79 8.81
N LEU A 61 -6.11 3.66 9.81
CA LEU A 61 -5.52 3.35 11.11
C LEU A 61 -6.59 2.72 11.99
N VAL A 62 -6.23 1.63 12.66
CA VAL A 62 -7.15 0.87 13.49
C VAL A 62 -6.52 0.62 14.86
N VAL A 63 -7.13 1.18 15.91
CA VAL A 63 -6.59 1.11 17.27
C VAL A 63 -6.74 -0.30 17.85
N ARG A 64 -5.67 -0.82 18.45
CA ARG A 64 -5.59 -2.19 18.97
C ARG A 64 -4.81 -2.28 20.27
N ASP A 65 -5.23 -3.23 21.10
CA ASP A 65 -4.49 -3.60 22.30
C ASP A 65 -3.26 -4.46 21.92
N PRO A 66 -2.02 -3.97 22.15
CA PRO A 66 -0.81 -4.75 21.88
C PRO A 66 -0.71 -6.01 22.75
N GLY A 67 -1.36 -6.03 23.93
CA GLY A 67 -1.35 -7.16 24.85
C GLY A 67 -2.24 -8.34 24.43
N ALA A 68 -3.07 -8.16 23.40
CA ALA A 68 -3.99 -9.19 22.93
C ALA A 68 -3.38 -10.18 21.90
N VAL A 69 -2.10 -10.02 21.55
CA VAL A 69 -1.47 -10.76 20.42
C VAL A 69 -0.44 -11.80 20.90
N PRO A 70 -0.70 -13.12 20.75
CA PRO A 70 0.15 -14.19 21.32
C PRO A 70 1.59 -14.28 20.79
N GLU A 71 1.88 -13.67 19.64
CA GLU A 71 3.19 -13.73 18.95
C GLU A 71 3.86 -12.35 18.87
N GLY A 72 3.62 -11.51 19.89
CA GLY A 72 4.08 -10.13 19.93
C GLY A 72 3.18 -9.19 19.13
N PRO A 73 3.40 -7.87 19.25
CA PRO A 73 2.46 -6.85 18.77
C PRO A 73 2.19 -6.94 17.26
N LEU A 74 3.16 -7.38 16.45
CA LEU A 74 3.06 -7.50 15.00
C LEU A 74 2.47 -8.85 14.52
N GLY A 75 2.04 -9.72 15.45
CA GLY A 75 1.31 -10.95 15.13
C GLY A 75 2.09 -11.97 14.31
N GLY A 76 3.42 -12.04 14.50
CA GLY A 76 4.31 -12.93 13.76
C GLY A 76 4.90 -12.32 12.47
N TRP A 77 4.58 -11.08 12.12
CA TRP A 77 5.29 -10.37 11.06
C TRP A 77 6.74 -10.10 11.46
N VAL A 78 7.66 -10.34 10.51
CA VAL A 78 9.08 -10.00 10.65
C VAL A 78 9.54 -9.25 9.39
N GLY A 79 10.54 -8.37 9.56
CA GLY A 79 11.11 -7.56 8.48
C GLY A 79 12.04 -8.32 7.53
N ASP A 80 11.84 -9.63 7.37
CA ASP A 80 12.52 -10.43 6.34
C ASP A 80 11.59 -10.53 5.13
N ASP A 81 12.06 -10.06 3.97
CA ASP A 81 11.28 -10.10 2.74
C ASP A 81 10.98 -11.53 2.26
N LEU A 82 11.69 -12.56 2.75
CA LEU A 82 11.34 -13.96 2.48
C LEU A 82 10.03 -14.41 3.14
N GLN A 83 9.51 -13.67 4.11
CA GLN A 83 8.19 -13.96 4.68
C GLN A 83 7.09 -13.49 3.71
N ARG A 84 6.18 -14.39 3.33
CA ARG A 84 5.05 -14.07 2.45
C ARG A 84 4.10 -13.02 3.04
N GLY A 85 3.26 -12.45 2.19
CA GLY A 85 2.26 -11.46 2.58
C GLY A 85 2.81 -10.02 2.59
N MET A 86 2.07 -9.09 3.20
CA MET A 86 2.39 -7.65 3.17
C MET A 86 3.77 -7.34 3.76
N ARG A 87 4.59 -6.59 3.02
CA ARG A 87 5.94 -6.20 3.41
C ARG A 87 6.00 -4.75 3.87
N HIS A 88 5.51 -3.82 3.05
CA HIS A 88 5.48 -2.40 3.39
C HIS A 88 4.39 -1.62 2.65
N PHE A 89 4.19 -0.38 3.09
CA PHE A 89 3.35 0.64 2.45
C PHE A 89 4.23 1.82 2.01
N GLY A 90 4.14 2.20 0.73
CA GLY A 90 4.96 3.24 0.13
C GLY A 90 4.23 4.55 -0.15
N LEU A 91 4.93 5.65 0.08
CA LEU A 91 4.53 7.00 -0.28
C LEU A 91 5.49 7.60 -1.30
N LYS A 92 4.95 8.12 -2.41
CA LYS A 92 5.73 8.95 -3.34
C LYS A 92 5.89 10.33 -2.74
N VAL A 93 7.11 10.82 -2.61
CA VAL A 93 7.41 12.18 -2.12
C VAL A 93 8.01 13.03 -3.22
N GLY A 94 8.11 14.34 -3.00
CA GLY A 94 8.83 15.23 -3.92
C GLY A 94 10.35 15.04 -3.86
N ASP A 95 10.89 14.83 -2.66
CA ASP A 95 12.32 14.65 -2.39
C ASP A 95 12.51 13.75 -1.15
N VAL A 96 13.08 12.56 -1.36
CA VAL A 96 13.33 11.55 -0.33
C VAL A 96 14.34 12.02 0.70
N TYR A 97 15.43 12.65 0.28
CA TYR A 97 16.48 13.08 1.22
C TYR A 97 15.98 14.19 2.15
N ARG A 98 15.19 15.12 1.61
CA ARG A 98 14.57 16.18 2.41
C ARG A 98 13.53 15.62 3.38
N GLN A 99 12.66 14.72 2.93
CA GLN A 99 11.67 14.11 3.81
C GLN A 99 12.35 13.25 4.88
N ALA A 100 13.43 12.54 4.53
CA ALA A 100 14.20 11.76 5.48
C ALA A 100 14.88 12.61 6.55
N GLU A 101 15.39 13.80 6.20
CA GLU A 101 15.95 14.72 7.20
C GLU A 101 14.89 15.21 8.20
N ARG A 102 13.66 15.45 7.73
CA ARG A 102 12.53 15.79 8.60
C ARG A 102 12.19 14.64 9.56
N LEU A 103 12.16 13.41 9.06
CA LEU A 103 11.91 12.21 9.86
C LEU A 103 13.04 11.97 10.87
N ARG A 104 14.29 12.13 10.46
CA ARG A 104 15.47 12.01 11.32
C ARG A 104 15.47 13.06 12.44
N SER A 105 15.07 14.30 12.12
CA SER A 105 14.92 15.38 13.11
C SER A 105 13.81 15.11 14.14
N ALA A 106 12.94 14.14 13.87
CA ALA A 106 11.90 13.65 14.78
C ALA A 106 12.24 12.27 15.38
N ASP A 107 13.50 11.85 15.33
CA ASP A 107 14.02 10.59 15.89
C ASP A 107 13.33 9.32 15.32
N VAL A 108 12.83 9.39 14.08
CA VAL A 108 12.23 8.22 13.41
C VAL A 108 13.34 7.23 13.01
N PRO A 109 13.23 5.94 13.38
CA PRO A 109 14.23 4.94 13.06
C PRO A 109 14.14 4.50 11.60
N PHE A 110 15.26 4.55 10.89
CA PHE A 110 15.39 4.01 9.54
C PHE A 110 15.88 2.56 9.58
N THR A 111 15.22 1.69 8.81
CA THR A 111 15.71 0.33 8.51
C THR A 111 16.62 0.35 7.27
N VAL A 112 16.40 1.30 6.36
CA VAL A 112 17.26 1.63 5.23
C VAL A 112 17.38 3.14 5.13
N GLU A 113 18.58 3.67 5.34
CA GLU A 113 18.87 5.09 5.15
C GLU A 113 18.62 5.51 3.68
N PRO A 114 18.32 6.80 3.43
CA PRO A 114 18.11 7.33 2.08
C PRO A 114 19.22 6.94 1.11
N VAL A 115 18.84 6.27 0.04
CA VAL A 115 19.78 5.71 -0.92
C VAL A 115 19.22 5.77 -2.33
N ARG A 116 20.14 5.83 -3.29
CA ARG A 116 19.86 5.64 -4.70
C ARG A 116 19.76 4.14 -5.00
N ALA A 117 18.57 3.64 -5.27
CA ALA A 117 18.29 2.21 -5.41
C ALA A 117 18.27 1.74 -6.87
N VAL A 118 18.20 0.41 -7.03
CA VAL A 118 17.97 -0.26 -8.33
C VAL A 118 16.70 0.29 -8.98
N GLY A 119 16.71 0.40 -10.31
CA GLY A 119 15.57 0.97 -11.04
C GLY A 119 15.53 2.48 -11.03
N ASP A 120 16.65 3.12 -10.77
CA ASP A 120 16.79 4.55 -10.98
C ASP A 120 15.97 5.53 -10.09
N VAL A 121 15.50 5.06 -8.92
CA VAL A 121 14.80 5.86 -7.88
C VAL A 121 15.68 6.17 -6.64
N ASN A 122 15.27 7.16 -5.85
CA ASN A 122 15.72 7.28 -4.46
C ASN A 122 14.64 6.72 -3.54
N LEU A 123 15.06 6.04 -2.47
CA LEU A 123 14.13 5.52 -1.47
C LEU A 123 14.74 5.53 -0.06
N ALA A 124 13.88 5.38 0.95
CA ALA A 124 14.26 5.09 2.32
C ALA A 124 13.18 4.26 3.01
N PHE A 125 13.58 3.34 3.90
CA PHE A 125 12.67 2.54 4.70
C PHE A 125 12.78 2.89 6.19
N PHE A 126 11.64 3.00 6.85
CA PHE A 126 11.52 3.36 8.26
C PHE A 126 10.25 2.76 8.85
N THR A 127 10.13 2.76 10.18
CA THR A 127 8.92 2.26 10.84
C THR A 127 8.05 3.39 11.39
N ASP A 128 6.74 3.17 11.39
CA ASP A 128 5.83 3.97 12.21
C ASP A 128 6.06 3.68 13.72
N PRO A 129 5.37 4.40 14.64
CA PRO A 129 5.53 4.22 16.08
C PRO A 129 5.21 2.81 16.61
N ASP A 130 4.48 2.00 15.84
CA ASP A 130 4.00 0.68 16.23
C ASP A 130 4.66 -0.45 15.42
N GLY A 131 5.63 -0.13 14.55
CA GLY A 131 6.45 -1.08 13.80
C GLY A 131 5.96 -1.42 12.40
N ALA A 132 4.95 -0.73 11.86
CA ALA A 132 4.59 -0.84 10.45
C ALA A 132 5.78 -0.37 9.59
N LEU A 133 6.21 -1.18 8.62
CA LEU A 133 7.28 -0.80 7.69
C LEU A 133 6.72 0.09 6.57
N LEU A 134 7.32 1.27 6.42
CA LEU A 134 6.97 2.26 5.41
C LEU A 134 8.15 2.53 4.49
N GLU A 135 7.83 2.91 3.26
CA GLU A 135 8.78 3.43 2.28
C GLU A 135 8.42 4.87 1.89
N ILE A 136 9.43 5.72 1.73
CA ILE A 136 9.30 6.92 0.89
C ILE A 136 10.15 6.76 -0.36
N ILE A 137 9.61 7.16 -1.50
CA ILE A 137 10.25 7.02 -2.81
C ILE A 137 10.07 8.29 -3.65
N ASP A 138 11.08 8.65 -4.46
CA ASP A 138 11.00 9.69 -5.49
C ASP A 138 11.65 9.23 -6.80
N GLY A 139 11.53 10.05 -7.85
CA GLY A 139 12.11 9.75 -9.17
C GLY A 139 11.29 8.76 -10.00
N HIS A 140 11.76 8.45 -11.20
CA HIS A 140 11.09 7.51 -12.10
C HIS A 140 11.73 6.13 -12.01
N LEU A 141 10.90 5.12 -11.76
CA LEU A 141 11.34 3.73 -11.78
C LEU A 141 11.62 3.25 -13.22
N THR A 142 12.88 2.93 -13.48
CA THR A 142 13.36 2.31 -14.71
C THR A 142 13.29 0.79 -14.57
N TYR A 143 12.35 0.17 -15.28
CA TYR A 143 12.17 -1.28 -15.31
C TYR A 143 13.27 -1.96 -16.13
N HIS A 144 13.65 -3.18 -15.74
CA HIS A 144 14.51 -4.05 -16.54
C HIS A 144 13.73 -4.68 -17.71
N GLU A 145 12.45 -4.94 -17.50
CA GLU A 145 11.52 -5.43 -18.52
C GLU A 145 10.20 -4.64 -18.40
N VAL A 146 9.73 -4.10 -19.52
CA VAL A 146 8.45 -3.36 -19.57
C VAL A 146 7.41 -4.25 -20.23
N THR A 147 6.31 -4.53 -19.52
CA THR A 147 5.19 -5.34 -20.04
C THR A 147 4.13 -4.46 -20.69
N THR A 148 3.77 -3.34 -20.05
CA THR A 148 2.77 -2.39 -20.58
C THR A 148 3.39 -1.00 -20.74
N PRO A 149 3.92 -0.65 -21.93
CA PRO A 149 4.64 0.60 -22.18
C PRO A 149 3.85 1.85 -21.81
N GLU A 150 2.54 1.88 -22.05
CA GLU A 150 1.69 3.04 -21.78
C GLU A 150 1.56 3.31 -20.28
N LEU A 151 1.55 2.26 -19.44
CA LEU A 151 1.52 2.39 -17.99
C LEU A 151 2.88 2.86 -17.48
N ALA A 152 3.98 2.25 -17.95
CA ALA A 152 5.33 2.65 -17.56
C ALA A 152 5.61 4.13 -17.90
N ASP A 153 5.18 4.57 -19.08
CA ASP A 153 5.32 5.95 -19.53
C ASP A 153 4.39 6.93 -18.78
N ARG A 154 3.22 6.47 -18.32
CA ARG A 154 2.40 7.26 -17.38
C ARG A 154 3.10 7.48 -16.06
N GLU A 155 3.61 6.41 -15.43
CA GLU A 155 4.33 6.51 -14.15
C GLU A 155 5.57 7.41 -14.28
N ARG A 156 6.30 7.31 -15.40
CA ARG A 156 7.40 8.22 -15.75
C ARG A 156 6.98 9.68 -15.74
N ARG A 157 5.93 10.02 -16.48
CA ARG A 157 5.45 11.40 -16.55
C ARG A 157 4.95 11.91 -15.20
N LEU A 158 4.29 11.07 -14.41
CA LEU A 158 3.83 11.47 -13.08
C LEU A 158 5.02 11.79 -12.17
N ALA A 159 6.07 10.97 -12.21
CA ALA A 159 7.30 11.21 -11.46
C ALA A 159 8.06 12.47 -11.94
N GLU A 160 8.25 12.64 -13.25
CA GLU A 160 9.00 13.77 -13.82
C GLU A 160 8.32 15.13 -13.57
N ASN A 161 7.00 15.16 -13.52
CA ASN A 161 6.24 16.39 -13.28
C ASN A 161 6.03 16.68 -11.79
N ARG A 162 6.55 15.83 -10.90
CA ARG A 162 6.38 15.99 -9.46
C ARG A 162 7.35 17.05 -8.93
N SER A 163 6.80 18.07 -8.29
CA SER A 163 7.60 19.09 -7.61
C SER A 163 8.37 18.47 -6.43
N PRO A 164 9.63 18.90 -6.17
CA PRO A 164 10.35 18.55 -4.94
C PRO A 164 9.62 18.95 -3.65
N ASP A 165 8.72 19.94 -3.73
CA ASP A 165 7.88 20.41 -2.62
C ASP A 165 6.49 19.73 -2.57
N ALA A 166 6.22 18.74 -3.42
CA ALA A 166 4.90 18.11 -3.47
C ALA A 166 4.59 17.32 -2.20
N ASP A 167 3.35 17.47 -1.72
CA ASP A 167 2.81 16.65 -0.63
C ASP A 167 2.84 15.16 -1.00
N PRO A 168 3.12 14.26 -0.05
CA PRO A 168 3.23 12.83 -0.31
C PRO A 168 1.96 12.25 -0.91
N VAL A 169 2.13 11.27 -1.79
CA VAL A 169 1.00 10.52 -2.34
C VAL A 169 1.09 9.02 -2.09
N PHE A 170 -0.06 8.35 -1.95
CA PHE A 170 -0.11 6.89 -1.86
C PHE A 170 0.49 6.30 -3.14
N ASP A 171 1.55 5.51 -3.02
CA ASP A 171 2.27 4.97 -4.17
C ASP A 171 1.97 3.48 -4.33
N HIS A 172 2.33 2.67 -3.33
CA HIS A 172 2.26 1.23 -3.46
C HIS A 172 2.04 0.49 -2.14
N VAL A 173 1.68 -0.79 -2.27
CA VAL A 173 1.85 -1.79 -1.22
C VAL A 173 2.66 -2.95 -1.80
N ALA A 174 3.68 -3.41 -1.07
CA ALA A 174 4.46 -4.56 -1.46
C ALA A 174 4.01 -5.83 -0.75
N VAL A 175 4.03 -6.94 -1.47
CA VAL A 175 3.70 -8.29 -0.96
C VAL A 175 4.74 -9.29 -1.43
N THR A 176 5.14 -10.21 -0.55
CA THR A 176 5.96 -11.36 -0.96
C THR A 176 5.09 -12.54 -1.35
N SER A 177 5.39 -13.10 -2.51
CA SER A 177 4.75 -14.27 -3.09
C SER A 177 5.67 -15.49 -3.04
N GLY A 178 5.09 -16.66 -2.72
CA GLY A 178 5.77 -17.95 -2.90
C GLY A 178 5.51 -18.61 -4.25
N ASP A 179 4.63 -18.05 -5.07
CA ASP A 179 4.22 -18.58 -6.38
C ASP A 179 3.70 -17.41 -7.23
N LEU A 180 4.54 -16.92 -8.15
CA LEU A 180 4.21 -15.80 -9.01
C LEU A 180 3.02 -16.09 -9.91
N ASP A 181 2.93 -17.31 -10.46
CA ASP A 181 1.86 -17.68 -11.39
C ASP A 181 0.51 -17.65 -10.67
N ALA A 182 0.43 -18.18 -9.43
CA ALA A 182 -0.76 -18.08 -8.61
C ALA A 182 -1.11 -16.63 -8.22
N THR A 183 -0.10 -15.78 -7.98
CA THR A 183 -0.31 -14.36 -7.70
C THR A 183 -0.86 -13.62 -8.92
N LEU A 184 -0.27 -13.82 -10.10
CA LEU A 184 -0.71 -13.18 -11.34
C LEU A 184 -2.09 -13.69 -11.77
N ALA A 185 -2.36 -15.00 -11.64
CA ALA A 185 -3.70 -15.55 -11.87
C ALA A 185 -4.77 -14.79 -11.06
N TYR A 186 -4.46 -14.41 -9.82
CA TYR A 186 -5.39 -13.66 -9.01
C TYR A 186 -5.42 -12.17 -9.30
N TYR A 187 -4.30 -11.46 -9.14
CA TYR A 187 -4.30 -10.00 -9.23
C TYR A 187 -4.45 -9.51 -10.67
N ARG A 188 -3.80 -10.16 -11.63
CA ARG A 188 -3.89 -9.78 -13.04
C ARG A 188 -5.15 -10.33 -13.69
N ASP A 189 -5.41 -11.64 -13.58
CA ASP A 189 -6.48 -12.26 -14.37
C ASP A 189 -7.86 -12.14 -13.71
N GLU A 190 -7.97 -12.32 -12.38
CA GLU A 190 -9.27 -12.20 -11.68
C GLU A 190 -9.61 -10.74 -11.31
N LEU A 191 -8.64 -9.97 -10.80
CA LEU A 191 -8.88 -8.58 -10.36
C LEU A 191 -8.57 -7.52 -11.45
N GLY A 192 -7.92 -7.92 -12.55
CA GLY A 192 -7.69 -7.04 -13.69
C GLY A 192 -6.55 -6.03 -13.48
N TYR A 193 -5.57 -6.30 -12.63
CA TYR A 193 -4.42 -5.42 -12.39
C TYR A 193 -3.30 -5.72 -13.41
N PRO A 194 -3.16 -4.92 -14.49
CA PRO A 194 -2.17 -5.21 -15.53
C PRO A 194 -0.75 -5.05 -14.99
N VAL A 195 0.15 -5.92 -15.44
CA VAL A 195 1.59 -5.81 -15.16
C VAL A 195 2.16 -4.63 -15.92
N ILE A 196 2.81 -3.71 -15.21
CA ILE A 196 3.50 -2.54 -15.76
C ILE A 196 4.86 -2.99 -16.30
N GLY A 197 5.65 -3.63 -15.44
CA GLY A 197 7.00 -4.09 -15.74
C GLY A 197 7.62 -4.79 -14.55
N ARG A 198 8.91 -5.09 -14.68
CA ARG A 198 9.68 -5.88 -13.74
C ARG A 198 11.02 -5.24 -13.42
N LEU A 199 11.43 -5.37 -12.16
CA LEU A 199 12.76 -5.04 -11.68
C LEU A 199 13.47 -6.31 -11.21
N VAL A 200 14.76 -6.44 -11.52
CA VAL A 200 15.59 -7.57 -11.11
C VAL A 200 16.73 -7.06 -10.24
N HIS A 201 16.88 -7.62 -9.04
CA HIS A 201 18.02 -7.37 -8.17
C HIS A 201 19.08 -8.44 -8.44
N ASP A 202 19.84 -8.26 -9.52
CA ASP A 202 20.83 -9.24 -10.00
C ASP A 202 21.97 -9.53 -9.01
N GLN A 203 22.25 -8.60 -8.09
CA GLN A 203 23.24 -8.76 -7.02
C GLN A 203 22.67 -9.42 -5.76
N ASP A 204 21.35 -9.63 -5.66
CA ASP A 204 20.75 -10.30 -4.51
C ASP A 204 20.90 -11.83 -4.67
N PRO A 205 21.66 -12.52 -3.80
CA PRO A 205 21.89 -13.96 -3.94
C PRO A 205 20.62 -14.80 -3.75
N ARG A 206 19.54 -14.22 -3.21
CA ARG A 206 18.22 -14.88 -3.10
C ARG A 206 17.48 -14.89 -4.45
N GLY A 207 18.00 -14.17 -5.45
CA GLY A 207 17.40 -14.05 -6.77
C GLY A 207 16.12 -13.23 -6.74
N PHE A 208 16.20 -12.05 -6.13
CA PHE A 208 15.06 -11.17 -5.84
C PHE A 208 14.57 -10.45 -7.11
N VAL A 209 13.27 -10.58 -7.37
CA VAL A 209 12.57 -9.99 -8.52
C VAL A 209 11.30 -9.30 -8.02
N ILE A 210 11.00 -8.15 -8.60
CA ILE A 210 9.78 -7.38 -8.30
C ILE A 210 8.97 -7.23 -9.58
N ASP A 211 7.72 -7.71 -9.56
CA ASP A 211 6.73 -7.45 -10.60
C ASP A 211 5.76 -6.34 -10.13
N TYR A 212 5.55 -5.33 -10.97
CA TYR A 212 4.75 -4.14 -10.64
C TYR A 212 3.41 -4.21 -11.35
N LEU A 213 2.30 -4.21 -10.61
CA LEU A 213 0.94 -4.29 -11.15
C LEU A 213 0.17 -2.99 -10.87
N GLN A 214 -0.54 -2.47 -11.88
CA GLN A 214 -1.39 -1.30 -11.68
C GLN A 214 -2.66 -1.68 -10.92
N ALA A 215 -2.87 -1.11 -9.73
CA ALA A 215 -4.01 -1.38 -8.86
C ALA A 215 -4.83 -0.10 -8.60
N GLY A 216 -5.57 0.36 -9.60
CA GLY A 216 -6.34 1.61 -9.51
C GLY A 216 -5.42 2.84 -9.58
N GLY A 217 -5.42 3.68 -8.55
CA GLY A 217 -4.51 4.83 -8.44
C GLY A 217 -3.14 4.52 -7.82
N ALA A 218 -2.93 3.27 -7.38
CA ALA A 218 -1.72 2.81 -6.71
C ALA A 218 -1.08 1.63 -7.47
N VAL A 219 0.07 1.17 -6.99
CA VAL A 219 0.79 0.00 -7.50
C VAL A 219 0.79 -1.12 -6.46
N LEU A 220 0.67 -2.37 -6.93
CA LEU A 220 0.99 -3.55 -6.14
C LEU A 220 2.36 -4.06 -6.57
N GLU A 221 3.31 -4.10 -5.65
CA GLU A 221 4.61 -4.73 -5.88
C GLU A 221 4.58 -6.17 -5.41
N VAL A 222 4.99 -7.10 -6.27
CA VAL A 222 5.03 -8.53 -5.99
C VAL A 222 6.47 -8.99 -5.93
N PHE A 223 6.93 -9.33 -4.74
CA PHE A 223 8.28 -9.82 -4.48
C PHE A 223 8.33 -11.33 -4.67
N THR A 224 9.32 -11.78 -5.44
CA THR A 224 9.58 -13.20 -5.66
C THR A 224 11.08 -13.48 -5.57
N TYR A 225 11.40 -14.72 -5.21
CA TYR A 225 12.78 -15.17 -5.00
C TYR A 225 13.01 -16.44 -5.82
N THR A 226 13.98 -16.38 -6.72
CA THR A 226 14.28 -17.48 -7.65
C THR A 226 15.31 -18.47 -7.09
N ALA A 227 16.04 -18.09 -6.03
CA ALA A 227 17.08 -18.90 -5.42
C ALA A 227 16.92 -19.09 -3.89
N ALA A 228 15.81 -18.63 -3.30
CA ALA A 228 15.50 -18.80 -1.88
C ALA A 228 14.05 -19.23 -1.68
N GLU A 229 13.81 -20.05 -0.66
CA GLU A 229 12.45 -20.44 -0.26
C GLU A 229 11.83 -19.35 0.61
N THR A 230 10.57 -19.02 0.31
CA THR A 230 9.78 -18.11 1.13
C THR A 230 9.10 -18.86 2.27
N VAL A 231 8.98 -18.19 3.42
CA VAL A 231 8.28 -18.73 4.61
C VAL A 231 6.84 -18.23 4.67
N PRO A 232 5.92 -18.96 5.34
CA PRO A 232 4.51 -18.58 5.41
C PRO A 232 4.28 -17.16 5.94
N ALA A 233 3.23 -16.51 5.44
CA ALA A 233 2.77 -15.24 5.98
C ALA A 233 2.27 -15.42 7.42
N PRO A 234 2.22 -14.34 8.21
CA PRO A 234 1.53 -14.38 9.50
C PRO A 234 0.06 -14.75 9.31
N ASP A 235 -0.52 -15.37 10.33
CA ASP A 235 -1.92 -15.83 10.29
C ASP A 235 -2.87 -14.65 9.96
N PRO A 236 -3.59 -14.71 8.82
CA PRO A 236 -4.42 -13.61 8.33
C PRO A 236 -5.64 -13.32 9.21
N ALA A 237 -6.01 -14.25 10.11
CA ALA A 237 -7.13 -14.08 11.04
C ALA A 237 -6.72 -13.34 12.32
N ARG A 238 -5.41 -13.20 12.58
CA ARG A 238 -4.94 -12.60 13.83
C ARG A 238 -5.04 -11.09 13.80
N ASP A 239 -5.47 -10.58 14.94
CA ASP A 239 -5.37 -9.16 15.25
C ASP A 239 -3.91 -8.79 15.52
N ARG A 240 -3.46 -7.64 15.03
CA ARG A 240 -2.08 -7.17 15.16
C ARG A 240 -1.94 -5.66 14.97
N LEU A 241 -0.85 -5.11 15.51
CA LEU A 241 -0.27 -3.84 15.08
C LEU A 241 0.42 -4.01 13.72
N GLY A 242 0.81 -2.90 13.10
CA GLY A 242 1.49 -2.90 11.81
C GLY A 242 0.55 -3.19 10.64
N LEU A 243 1.07 -3.71 9.53
CA LEU A 243 0.31 -3.97 8.32
C LEU A 243 -0.73 -5.09 8.53
N ARG A 244 -1.99 -4.84 8.17
CA ARG A 244 -3.09 -5.76 8.44
C ARG A 244 -3.81 -6.26 7.20
N ALA A 245 -4.12 -5.37 6.27
CA ALA A 245 -4.92 -5.72 5.11
C ALA A 245 -4.79 -4.70 3.98
N ILE A 246 -5.20 -5.13 2.78
CA ILE A 246 -5.42 -4.27 1.62
C ILE A 246 -6.92 -4.15 1.37
N GLY A 247 -7.42 -2.91 1.32
CA GLY A 247 -8.77 -2.60 0.89
C GLY A 247 -8.86 -2.55 -0.64
N LEU A 248 -9.78 -3.30 -1.23
CA LEU A 248 -9.98 -3.39 -2.68
C LEU A 248 -11.38 -2.90 -3.07
N ALA A 249 -11.44 -1.98 -4.02
CA ALA A 249 -12.63 -1.72 -4.81
C ALA A 249 -12.71 -2.79 -5.89
N ALA A 250 -13.44 -3.88 -5.63
CA ALA A 250 -13.61 -4.98 -6.56
C ALA A 250 -15.00 -5.59 -6.42
N GLU A 251 -15.61 -5.95 -7.55
CA GLU A 251 -16.92 -6.62 -7.58
C GLU A 251 -16.83 -8.07 -7.08
N THR A 252 -15.67 -8.70 -7.31
CA THR A 252 -15.34 -10.07 -6.93
C THR A 252 -14.06 -10.10 -6.11
N GLY A 253 -13.76 -11.24 -5.47
CA GLY A 253 -12.50 -11.41 -4.74
C GLY A 253 -12.66 -12.22 -3.46
N ARG A 254 -11.53 -12.68 -2.93
CA ARG A 254 -11.46 -13.52 -1.72
C ARG A 254 -11.09 -12.67 -0.49
N ALA A 255 -11.23 -13.25 0.69
CA ALA A 255 -10.88 -12.58 1.95
C ALA A 255 -9.37 -12.59 2.25
N VAL A 256 -8.63 -13.48 1.61
CA VAL A 256 -7.18 -13.64 1.74
C VAL A 256 -6.62 -13.99 0.36
N ASP A 257 -5.53 -13.36 -0.08
CA ASP A 257 -4.85 -13.66 -1.35
C ASP A 257 -4.20 -15.08 -1.33
N PRO A 258 -3.51 -15.54 -2.40
CA PRO A 258 -2.96 -16.91 -2.40
C PRO A 258 -1.79 -17.09 -1.43
N HIS A 259 -1.24 -16.00 -0.89
CA HIS A 259 -0.02 -15.99 -0.08
C HIS A 259 -0.24 -15.43 1.32
N GLY A 260 -1.49 -15.28 1.76
CA GLY A 260 -1.84 -14.92 3.13
C GLY A 260 -2.06 -13.43 3.38
N VAL A 261 -2.13 -12.58 2.35
CA VAL A 261 -2.49 -11.15 2.47
C VAL A 261 -3.99 -11.03 2.75
N PRO A 262 -4.40 -10.47 3.90
CA PRO A 262 -5.81 -10.23 4.16
C PRO A 262 -6.36 -9.12 3.25
N LEU A 263 -7.51 -9.36 2.63
CA LEU A 263 -8.17 -8.44 1.73
C LEU A 263 -9.50 -7.98 2.34
N ARG A 264 -9.86 -6.73 2.12
CA ARG A 264 -11.14 -6.14 2.56
C ARG A 264 -11.85 -5.59 1.34
N ARG A 265 -13.11 -5.96 1.14
CA ARG A 265 -13.89 -5.43 0.01
C ARG A 265 -14.49 -4.10 0.42
N VAL A 266 -14.34 -3.11 -0.45
CA VAL A 266 -15.07 -1.85 -0.35
C VAL A 266 -16.34 -1.98 -1.18
N SER A 267 -17.48 -1.91 -0.51
CA SER A 267 -18.78 -1.85 -1.19
C SER A 267 -18.87 -0.51 -1.91
N ASN A 268 -18.94 -0.52 -3.24
CA ASN A 268 -19.39 0.67 -3.98
C ASN A 268 -20.84 0.93 -3.55
N GLY A 269 -21.07 1.96 -2.76
CA GLY A 269 -22.41 2.32 -2.31
C GLY A 269 -23.32 2.46 -3.52
N SER A 270 -24.25 1.53 -3.70
CA SER A 270 -25.30 1.67 -4.69
C SER A 270 -26.17 2.84 -4.26
N GLY A 271 -25.99 4.00 -4.89
CA GLY A 271 -26.98 5.07 -4.84
C GLY A 271 -28.26 4.63 -5.53
N SER A 272 -29.08 3.80 -4.87
CA SER A 272 -30.45 3.57 -5.30
C SER A 272 -31.31 4.68 -4.72
N ALA A 273 -31.35 5.82 -5.39
CA ALA A 273 -32.49 6.71 -5.29
C ALA A 273 -33.69 6.02 -5.97
N SER A 274 -34.36 5.10 -5.27
CA SER A 274 -35.67 4.62 -5.70
C SER A 274 -36.70 5.71 -5.36
N GLY A 275 -36.85 6.67 -6.28
CA GLY A 275 -38.02 7.51 -6.33
C GLY A 275 -39.21 6.67 -6.76
N SER A 276 -40.01 6.18 -5.81
CA SER A 276 -41.38 5.76 -6.10
C SER A 276 -42.31 6.92 -5.75
N GLY A 277 -42.75 7.61 -6.81
CA GLY A 277 -43.78 8.63 -6.73
C GLY A 277 -45.05 8.07 -6.09
N ALA A 278 -45.49 8.72 -5.02
CA ALA A 278 -46.86 8.61 -4.56
C ALA A 278 -47.75 9.34 -5.57
N GLY A 279 -48.47 8.58 -6.38
CA GLY A 279 -49.68 9.07 -7.01
C GLY A 279 -50.76 9.18 -5.97
N GLU A 280 -51.27 10.39 -5.75
CA GLU A 280 -52.59 10.60 -5.17
C GLU A 280 -53.37 11.59 -6.04
N ARG A 281 -54.46 11.03 -6.62
CA ARG A 281 -55.79 11.60 -6.89
C ARG A 281 -55.92 12.84 -7.77
#